data_AF-A0A2E1PE00-F1
#
_entry.id   AF-A0A2E1PE00-F1
#
_cell.length_a   1.000
_cell.length_b   1.000
_cell.length_c   1.000
_cell.angle_alpha   90.00
_cell.angle_beta   90.00
_cell.angle_gamma   90.00
#
_symmetry.space_group_name_H-M   'P 1'
#
loop_
_entity.id
_entity.type
_entity.pdbx_description
1 polymer ?
#
loop_
_entity_poly.entity_id
_entity_poly.type
_entity_poly.pdbx_seq_one_letter_code
_entity_poly.pdbx_strand_id
1 'polypeptide(L)'
;MRKNIFNIKKLDLCILYTTLIFFILINFIYFYLNLTESIKVSNYAYNELFINYQAGFIRRGLLGEVIWQLNNIFSIDPRIFSTLFFFSIYLAQIFLFIYIFKKYLVSKLIFFTVIFSPSLLLFHIYTPELFFLKDGIIKLVFLIHAFVFYHFIYKNNDRKRYFQYLRFFIIPLLFITILVHEYQVFSLSLHFLISLGSIKEKKEINKIFKNYIPLVIPVIFILFFFGNQLQFDNLSEILKKFDVELNPYLGGGIYHYIGGFYKWHFFYFSYRDFVNLFLSFILSVLIFYMLFNYLLEKKIVFFSSKYQSKYLFFFIPVIIPFLLTSDHGRNLSFLSFYLVTFFIILNLNTKKLTNLIDLISKDHLKKYMLFVFIFFYVFMWKLDQLAGFGLQGKPNDIFQSSLFAEFIKFIKFLYNYIDMNVLDLPEINL
;
A
#
# COMPACT_ATOMS: atom_id res chain seq x y z
N MET A 1 -18.81 12.77 30.71
CA MET A 1 -18.97 11.30 30.81
C MET A 1 -17.85 10.62 30.01
N ARG A 2 -16.62 10.56 30.55
CA ARG A 2 -15.48 9.82 29.98
C ARG A 2 -15.67 8.34 30.35
N LYS A 3 -16.33 7.54 29.51
CA LYS A 3 -16.43 6.09 29.71
C LYS A 3 -15.37 5.38 28.86
N ASN A 4 -14.45 4.72 29.57
CA ASN A 4 -13.43 3.75 29.14
C ASN A 4 -13.62 3.18 27.72
N ILE A 5 -12.84 3.71 26.77
CA ILE A 5 -12.62 3.12 25.44
C ILE A 5 -11.48 2.06 25.49
N PHE A 6 -10.84 1.86 26.65
CA PHE A 6 -9.57 1.12 26.78
C PHE A 6 -9.57 -0.08 27.73
N ASN A 7 -10.69 -0.78 27.93
CA ASN A 7 -10.62 -2.10 28.57
C ASN A 7 -10.28 -3.17 27.53
N ILE A 8 -9.06 -3.09 26.97
CA ILE A 8 -8.52 -4.10 26.07
C ILE A 8 -8.24 -5.34 26.93
N LYS A 9 -8.89 -6.46 26.63
CA LYS A 9 -8.65 -7.71 27.36
C LYS A 9 -7.20 -8.15 27.15
N LYS A 10 -6.60 -8.84 28.13
CA LYS A 10 -5.21 -9.35 28.05
C LYS A 10 -4.92 -10.09 26.73
N LEU A 11 -5.91 -10.81 26.21
CA LEU A 11 -5.83 -11.51 24.92
C LEU A 11 -5.72 -10.57 23.72
N ASP A 12 -6.47 -9.46 23.70
CA ASP A 12 -6.45 -8.50 22.58
C ASP A 12 -5.11 -7.76 22.52
N LEU A 13 -4.51 -7.46 23.68
CA LEU A 13 -3.14 -6.94 23.76
C LEU A 13 -2.13 -7.96 23.21
N CYS A 14 -2.26 -9.23 23.58
CA CYS A 14 -1.39 -10.29 23.06
C CYS A 14 -1.50 -10.41 21.54
N ILE A 15 -2.72 -10.39 20.98
CA ILE A 15 -2.95 -10.39 19.53
C ILE A 15 -2.29 -9.17 18.87
N LEU A 16 -2.43 -7.98 19.46
CA LEU A 16 -1.82 -6.76 18.92
C LEU A 16 -0.29 -6.82 18.93
N TYR A 17 0.32 -7.26 20.03
CA TYR A 17 1.78 -7.36 20.12
C TYR A 17 2.35 -8.45 19.22
N THR A 18 1.71 -9.62 19.16
CA THR A 18 2.15 -10.71 18.28
C THR A 18 2.07 -10.33 16.81
N THR A 19 0.99 -9.67 16.38
CA THR A 19 0.88 -9.15 15.00
C THR A 19 1.94 -8.10 14.71
N LEU A 20 2.16 -7.15 15.62
CA LEU A 20 3.19 -6.13 15.44
C LEU A 20 4.60 -6.75 15.33
N ILE A 21 4.95 -7.68 16.22
CA ILE A 21 6.24 -8.38 16.21
C ILE A 21 6.40 -9.17 14.90
N PHE A 22 5.36 -9.87 14.45
CA PHE A 22 5.37 -10.59 13.17
C PHE A 22 5.73 -9.65 12.01
N PHE A 23 5.06 -8.50 11.89
CA PHE A 23 5.33 -7.54 10.83
C PHE A 23 6.71 -6.88 10.93
N ILE A 24 7.20 -6.59 12.15
CA ILE A 24 8.55 -6.04 12.34
C ILE A 24 9.60 -7.07 11.91
N LEU A 25 9.46 -8.32 12.36
CA LEU A 25 10.42 -9.38 12.09
C LEU A 25 10.50 -9.69 10.59
N ILE A 26 9.36 -9.84 9.92
CA ILE A 26 9.36 -10.11 8.48
C ILE A 26 9.98 -8.94 7.69
N ASN A 27 9.70 -7.69 8.06
CA ASN A 27 10.31 -6.53 7.40
C ASN A 27 11.83 -6.45 7.66
N PHE A 28 12.28 -6.84 8.85
CA PHE A 28 13.70 -6.90 9.16
C PHE A 28 14.43 -7.97 8.33
N ILE A 29 13.80 -9.13 8.13
CA ILE A 29 14.34 -10.17 7.23
C ILE A 29 14.50 -9.60 5.82
N TYR A 30 13.47 -8.99 5.24
CA TYR A 30 13.58 -8.41 3.89
C TYR A 30 14.58 -7.26 3.80
N PHE A 31 14.68 -6.42 4.85
CA PHE A 31 15.71 -5.40 4.95
C PHE A 31 17.11 -6.03 4.85
N TYR A 32 17.38 -7.07 5.64
CA TYR A 32 18.67 -7.76 5.64
C TYR A 32 18.98 -8.42 4.29
N LEU A 33 17.99 -9.06 3.67
CA LEU A 33 18.16 -9.72 2.37
C LEU A 33 18.47 -8.71 1.25
N ASN A 34 17.83 -7.54 1.25
CA ASN A 34 18.13 -6.47 0.28
C ASN A 34 19.51 -5.83 0.52
N LEU A 35 19.93 -5.71 1.79
CA LEU A 35 21.23 -5.16 2.16
C LEU A 35 22.39 -6.08 1.73
N THR A 36 22.20 -7.40 1.83
CA THR A 36 23.22 -8.42 1.54
C THR A 36 23.24 -8.88 0.07
N GLU A 37 22.38 -8.32 -0.79
CA GLU A 37 22.22 -8.71 -2.20
C GLU A 37 21.91 -10.20 -2.41
N SER A 38 21.47 -10.89 -1.37
CA SER A 38 21.15 -12.32 -1.42
C SER A 38 19.86 -12.63 -2.20
N ILE A 39 19.04 -11.60 -2.46
CA ILE A 39 17.92 -11.66 -3.40
C ILE A 39 18.34 -10.93 -4.68
N LYS A 40 18.08 -11.55 -5.84
CA LYS A 40 18.05 -10.86 -7.14
C LYS A 40 16.91 -9.85 -7.13
N VAL A 41 17.13 -8.69 -6.50
CA VAL A 41 16.18 -7.57 -6.57
C VAL A 41 16.05 -7.21 -8.04
N SER A 42 14.81 -7.00 -8.53
CA SER A 42 14.64 -6.49 -9.88
C SER A 42 15.42 -5.17 -9.99
N ASN A 43 16.35 -5.10 -10.94
CA ASN A 43 17.10 -3.87 -11.19
C ASN A 43 16.14 -2.70 -11.42
N TYR A 44 14.95 -2.94 -11.96
CA TYR A 44 13.96 -1.90 -12.25
C TYR A 44 13.59 -1.01 -11.05
N ALA A 45 13.09 -1.58 -9.94
CA ALA A 45 12.57 -0.77 -8.84
C ALA A 45 13.68 0.06 -8.16
N TYR A 46 14.89 -0.51 -8.09
CA TYR A 46 16.07 0.18 -7.57
C TYR A 46 16.56 1.27 -8.52
N ASN A 47 16.67 0.97 -9.82
CA ASN A 47 17.15 1.90 -10.85
C ASN A 47 16.27 3.15 -10.96
N GLU A 48 14.95 3.00 -10.84
CA GLU A 48 14.01 4.14 -10.84
C GLU A 48 14.23 5.12 -9.66
N LEU A 49 14.93 4.70 -8.59
CA LEU A 49 15.30 5.62 -7.51
C LEU A 49 16.30 6.68 -7.97
N PHE A 50 17.15 6.37 -8.94
CA PHE A 50 18.23 7.26 -9.38
C PHE A 50 17.79 8.34 -10.35
N ILE A 51 16.56 8.30 -10.85
CA ILE A 51 15.99 9.41 -11.63
C ILE A 51 16.10 10.69 -10.79
N ASN A 52 16.85 11.67 -11.30
CA ASN A 52 17.24 12.89 -10.60
C ASN A 52 17.20 14.12 -11.53
N TYR A 53 17.68 15.28 -11.06
CA TYR A 53 17.62 16.54 -11.81
C TYR A 53 18.94 16.95 -12.48
N GLN A 54 19.93 16.06 -12.56
CA GLN A 54 21.25 16.38 -13.12
C GLN A 54 21.19 16.65 -14.63
N ALA A 55 20.25 16.03 -15.34
CA ALA A 55 19.96 16.30 -16.76
C ALA A 55 18.88 17.38 -16.95
N GLY A 56 18.66 18.23 -15.95
CA GLY A 56 17.56 19.19 -15.88
C GLY A 56 16.33 18.63 -15.14
N PHE A 57 15.32 19.47 -14.96
CA PHE A 57 14.12 19.07 -14.22
C PHE A 57 13.30 18.04 -15.03
N ILE A 58 12.99 16.91 -14.40
CA ILE A 58 12.23 15.78 -14.96
C ILE A 58 11.24 15.34 -13.87
N ARG A 59 10.05 14.85 -14.23
CA ARG A 59 9.11 14.25 -13.26
C ARG A 59 9.80 13.21 -12.35
N ARG A 60 9.27 13.00 -11.14
CA ARG A 60 9.67 11.97 -10.14
C ARG A 60 11.15 11.96 -9.73
N GLY A 61 11.88 13.04 -10.01
CA GLY A 61 13.33 13.12 -9.80
C GLY A 61 13.78 13.52 -8.39
N LEU A 62 12.88 14.01 -7.53
CA LEU A 62 13.30 14.60 -6.25
C LEU A 62 14.05 13.61 -5.34
N LEU A 63 13.59 12.36 -5.25
CA LEU A 63 14.23 11.36 -4.40
C LEU A 63 15.62 10.97 -4.92
N GLY A 64 15.77 10.81 -6.24
CA GLY A 64 17.07 10.52 -6.82
C GLY A 64 18.05 11.67 -6.70
N GLU A 65 17.56 12.91 -6.73
CA GLU A 65 18.39 14.08 -6.46
C GLU A 65 18.93 14.06 -5.03
N VAL A 66 18.10 13.70 -4.04
CA VAL A 66 18.58 13.51 -2.65
C VAL A 66 19.65 12.42 -2.59
N ILE A 67 19.43 11.27 -3.24
CA ILE A 67 20.40 10.17 -3.28
C ILE A 67 21.72 10.63 -3.92
N TRP A 68 21.65 11.35 -5.04
CA TRP A 68 22.81 11.89 -5.75
C TRP A 68 23.64 12.82 -4.88
N GLN A 69 22.99 13.79 -4.20
CA GLN A 69 23.67 14.75 -3.34
C GLN A 69 24.27 14.09 -2.11
N LEU A 70 23.59 13.11 -1.49
CA LEU A 70 24.14 12.37 -0.35
C LEU A 70 25.38 11.56 -0.75
N ASN A 71 25.36 10.93 -1.93
CA ASN A 71 26.52 10.21 -2.43
C ASN A 71 27.70 11.15 -2.77
N ASN A 72 27.45 12.28 -3.40
CA ASN A 72 28.53 13.18 -3.81
C ASN A 72 29.15 13.97 -2.65
N ILE A 73 28.33 14.42 -1.69
CA ILE A 73 28.78 15.28 -0.59
C ILE A 73 29.33 14.43 0.57
N PHE A 74 28.67 13.32 0.90
CA PHE A 74 28.99 12.51 2.08
C PHE A 74 29.52 11.11 1.76
N SER A 75 29.66 10.76 0.48
CA SER A 75 30.10 9.42 0.03
C SER A 75 29.23 8.29 0.59
N ILE A 76 27.96 8.58 0.90
CA ILE A 76 27.01 7.57 1.36
C ILE A 76 26.66 6.67 0.19
N ASP A 77 26.74 5.37 0.41
CA ASP A 77 26.33 4.37 -0.58
C ASP A 77 24.80 4.47 -0.84
N PRO A 78 24.37 4.62 -2.11
CA PRO A 78 22.96 4.75 -2.46
C PRO A 78 22.09 3.57 -2.00
N ARG A 79 22.63 2.35 -2.02
CA ARG A 79 21.90 1.13 -1.61
C ARG A 79 21.70 1.12 -0.11
N ILE A 80 22.73 1.41 0.69
CA ILE A 80 22.62 1.49 2.16
C ILE A 80 21.57 2.54 2.53
N PHE A 81 21.66 3.75 1.97
CA PHE A 81 20.67 4.80 2.21
C PHE A 81 19.26 4.36 1.82
N SER A 82 19.07 3.86 0.60
CA SER A 82 17.74 3.48 0.10
C SER A 82 17.14 2.34 0.92
N THR A 83 17.94 1.36 1.32
CA THR A 83 17.47 0.20 2.09
C THR A 83 17.01 0.61 3.48
N LEU A 84 17.77 1.47 4.18
CA LEU A 84 17.37 2.06 5.46
C LEU A 84 16.14 2.96 5.33
N PHE A 85 16.08 3.78 4.28
CA PHE A 85 14.98 4.70 4.02
C PHE A 85 13.66 3.93 3.81
N PHE A 86 13.62 2.94 2.92
CA PHE A 86 12.42 2.14 2.68
C PHE A 86 12.04 1.26 3.87
N PHE A 87 13.02 0.71 4.60
CA PHE A 87 12.75 0.00 5.86
C PHE A 87 12.03 0.90 6.87
N SER A 88 12.50 2.14 7.05
CA SER A 88 11.86 3.11 7.95
C SER A 88 10.44 3.46 7.50
N ILE A 89 10.21 3.57 6.17
CA ILE A 89 8.89 3.82 5.59
C ILE A 89 7.93 2.67 5.89
N TYR A 90 8.34 1.42 5.66
CA TYR A 90 7.47 0.27 5.89
C TYR A 90 7.18 0.08 7.39
N LEU A 91 8.16 0.27 8.27
CA LEU A 91 7.92 0.28 9.71
C LEU A 91 6.90 1.34 10.10
N ALA A 92 7.08 2.59 9.63
CA ALA A 92 6.14 3.67 9.92
C ALA A 92 4.72 3.34 9.43
N GLN A 93 4.57 2.74 8.24
CA GLN A 93 3.28 2.27 7.74
C GLN A 93 2.64 1.24 8.67
N ILE A 94 3.39 0.22 9.10
CA ILE A 94 2.91 -0.84 9.99
C ILE A 94 2.43 -0.24 11.32
N PHE A 95 3.26 0.60 11.95
CA PHE A 95 2.92 1.23 13.22
C PHE A 95 1.67 2.09 13.12
N LEU A 96 1.59 2.97 12.10
CA LEU A 96 0.44 3.86 11.90
C LEU A 96 -0.83 3.08 11.58
N PHE A 97 -0.76 2.10 10.67
CA PHE A 97 -1.89 1.29 10.27
C PHE A 97 -2.47 0.52 11.47
N ILE A 98 -1.62 -0.21 12.21
CA ILE A 98 -2.04 -0.96 13.40
C ILE A 98 -2.58 -0.02 14.48
N TYR A 99 -1.96 1.15 14.69
CA TYR A 99 -2.42 2.11 15.69
C TYR A 99 -3.85 2.62 15.43
N ILE A 100 -4.20 2.94 14.18
CA ILE A 100 -5.55 3.40 13.83
C ILE A 100 -6.52 2.21 13.81
N PHE A 101 -6.08 1.05 13.31
CA PHE A 101 -6.93 -0.11 13.12
C PHE A 101 -7.31 -0.86 14.40
N LYS A 102 -6.52 -0.74 15.48
CA LYS A 102 -6.75 -1.46 16.75
C LYS A 102 -8.16 -1.37 17.32
N LYS A 103 -8.96 -0.34 16.98
CA LYS A 103 -10.38 -0.25 17.42
C LYS A 103 -11.26 -1.37 16.86
N TYR A 104 -10.84 -2.03 15.78
CA TYR A 104 -11.52 -3.19 15.20
C TYR A 104 -11.13 -4.52 15.84
N LEU A 105 -10.19 -4.56 16.81
CA LEU A 105 -9.82 -5.78 17.56
C LEU A 105 -11.02 -6.46 18.22
N VAL A 106 -12.07 -5.69 18.54
CA VAL A 106 -13.36 -6.20 19.01
C VAL A 106 -13.90 -7.31 18.11
N SER A 107 -13.64 -7.22 16.80
CA SER A 107 -13.89 -8.28 15.81
C SER A 107 -12.59 -8.91 15.36
N LYS A 108 -12.20 -10.03 15.98
CA LYS A 108 -11.03 -10.81 15.55
C LYS A 108 -11.12 -11.22 14.08
N LEU A 109 -12.34 -11.50 13.60
CA LEU A 109 -12.59 -11.85 12.21
C LEU A 109 -12.19 -10.71 11.26
N ILE A 110 -12.77 -9.52 11.46
CA ILE A 110 -12.45 -8.35 10.62
C ILE A 110 -10.97 -7.99 10.78
N PHE A 111 -10.45 -8.09 12.00
CA PHE A 111 -9.07 -7.77 12.29
C PHE A 111 -8.09 -8.65 11.49
N PHE A 112 -8.27 -9.97 11.52
CA PHE A 112 -7.40 -10.89 10.78
C PHE A 112 -7.57 -10.78 9.26
N THR A 113 -8.80 -10.67 8.76
CA THR A 113 -9.05 -10.49 7.32
C THR A 113 -8.39 -9.24 6.78
N VAL A 114 -8.39 -8.13 7.52
CA VAL A 114 -7.74 -6.90 7.07
C VAL A 114 -6.23 -6.96 7.25
N ILE A 115 -5.72 -7.27 8.45
CA ILE A 115 -4.27 -7.18 8.71
C ILE A 115 -3.45 -8.13 7.84
N PHE A 116 -3.93 -9.36 7.65
CA PHE A 116 -3.21 -10.38 6.90
C PHE A 116 -3.62 -10.43 5.42
N SER A 117 -4.25 -9.37 4.91
CA SER A 117 -4.56 -9.27 3.49
C SER A 117 -3.29 -9.12 2.65
N PRO A 118 -3.07 -9.97 1.62
CA PRO A 118 -1.99 -9.82 0.66
C PRO A 118 -1.96 -8.46 -0.06
N SER A 119 -3.10 -7.79 -0.22
CA SER A 119 -3.17 -6.52 -0.93
C SER A 119 -2.76 -5.30 -0.10
N LEU A 120 -2.58 -5.44 1.22
CA LEU A 120 -2.34 -4.34 2.15
C LEU A 120 -0.88 -4.26 2.60
N LEU A 121 -0.60 -4.52 3.88
CA LEU A 121 0.74 -4.46 4.47
C LEU A 121 1.65 -5.61 4.03
N LEU A 122 1.08 -6.70 3.48
CA LEU A 122 1.84 -7.85 3.01
C LEU A 122 2.26 -7.74 1.54
N PHE A 123 1.82 -6.71 0.80
CA PHE A 123 2.06 -6.63 -0.64
C PHE A 123 3.57 -6.62 -0.98
N HIS A 124 4.34 -5.75 -0.33
CA HIS A 124 5.80 -5.67 -0.57
C HIS A 124 6.57 -6.89 -0.06
N ILE A 125 5.97 -7.68 0.84
CA ILE A 125 6.52 -8.95 1.32
C ILE A 125 6.36 -10.04 0.25
N TYR A 126 5.20 -10.13 -0.39
CA TYR A 126 4.95 -11.10 -1.45
C TYR A 126 5.68 -10.79 -2.77
N THR A 127 6.07 -9.54 -2.98
CA THR A 127 6.85 -9.10 -4.15
C THR A 127 8.14 -8.39 -3.70
N PRO A 128 9.16 -9.13 -3.24
CA PRO A 128 10.39 -8.55 -2.68
C PRO A 128 11.16 -7.68 -3.69
N GLU A 129 11.03 -8.02 -4.98
CA GLU A 129 11.59 -7.26 -6.10
C GLU A 129 11.09 -5.80 -6.18
N LEU A 130 10.00 -5.49 -5.47
CA LEU A 130 9.35 -4.18 -5.43
C LEU A 130 9.62 -3.40 -4.15
N PHE A 131 10.55 -3.86 -3.31
CA PHE A 131 10.88 -3.22 -2.03
C PHE A 131 11.25 -1.72 -2.17
N PHE A 132 11.87 -1.34 -3.29
CA PHE A 132 12.27 0.04 -3.58
C PHE A 132 11.22 0.88 -4.30
N LEU A 133 9.99 0.38 -4.49
CA LEU A 133 8.95 1.16 -5.14
C LEU A 133 8.55 2.38 -4.29
N LYS A 134 8.71 3.57 -4.89
CA LYS A 134 8.30 4.87 -4.34
C LYS A 134 6.83 4.93 -3.88
N ASP A 135 6.01 3.97 -4.28
CA ASP A 135 4.65 3.72 -3.78
C ASP A 135 4.53 3.65 -2.25
N GLY A 136 5.55 3.09 -1.58
CA GLY A 136 5.57 3.03 -0.13
C GLY A 136 5.45 4.43 0.51
N ILE A 137 6.06 5.43 -0.13
CA ILE A 137 6.01 6.83 0.32
C ILE A 137 4.58 7.37 0.20
N ILE A 138 3.91 7.13 -0.93
CA ILE A 138 2.52 7.55 -1.18
C ILE A 138 1.58 6.92 -0.14
N LYS A 139 1.69 5.61 0.09
CA LYS A 139 0.90 4.89 1.10
C LYS A 139 1.14 5.45 2.51
N LEU A 140 2.40 5.72 2.86
CA LEU A 140 2.77 6.32 4.14
C LEU A 140 2.14 7.71 4.32
N VAL A 141 2.21 8.57 3.31
CA VAL A 141 1.66 9.94 3.36
C VAL A 141 0.14 9.91 3.51
N PHE A 142 -0.54 8.98 2.83
CA PHE A 142 -1.96 8.74 3.03
C PHE A 142 -2.27 8.31 4.47
N LEU A 143 -1.48 7.38 5.04
CA LEU A 143 -1.63 6.96 6.44
C LEU A 143 -1.34 8.07 7.43
N ILE A 144 -0.35 8.92 7.18
CA ILE A 144 -0.04 10.08 8.03
C ILE A 144 -1.24 11.03 8.05
N HIS A 145 -1.85 11.30 6.90
CA HIS A 145 -3.04 12.13 6.84
C HIS A 145 -4.23 11.49 7.58
N ALA A 146 -4.46 10.20 7.36
CA ALA A 146 -5.47 9.42 8.07
C ALA A 146 -5.26 9.43 9.60
N PHE A 147 -4.00 9.30 10.06
CA PHE A 147 -3.61 9.37 11.46
C PHE A 147 -3.89 10.76 12.06
N VAL A 148 -3.47 11.83 11.38
CA VAL A 148 -3.71 13.22 11.82
C VAL A 148 -5.21 13.49 11.93
N PHE A 149 -5.99 13.06 10.93
CA PHE A 149 -7.45 13.15 10.98
C PHE A 149 -8.03 12.38 12.16
N TYR A 150 -7.68 11.10 12.32
CA TYR A 150 -8.16 10.25 13.40
C TYR A 150 -7.79 10.81 14.79
N HIS A 151 -6.56 11.28 14.97
CA HIS A 151 -6.10 11.82 16.24
C HIS A 151 -6.83 13.11 16.62
N PHE A 152 -6.90 14.08 15.71
CA PHE A 152 -7.47 15.39 16.03
C PHE A 152 -8.99 15.43 15.92
N ILE A 153 -9.59 14.85 14.88
CA ILE A 153 -11.04 14.91 14.68
C ILE A 153 -11.75 13.87 15.54
N TYR A 154 -11.31 12.62 15.52
CA TYR A 154 -12.02 11.55 16.24
C TYR A 154 -11.63 11.45 17.72
N LYS A 155 -10.33 11.39 18.04
CA LYS A 155 -9.87 11.17 19.43
C LYS A 155 -9.96 12.42 20.29
N ASN A 156 -9.53 13.58 19.77
CA ASN A 156 -9.43 14.83 20.54
C ASN A 156 -10.56 15.82 20.25
N ASN A 157 -11.32 15.65 19.16
CA ASN A 157 -12.33 16.59 18.67
C ASN A 157 -11.80 18.05 18.49
N ASP A 158 -10.51 18.20 18.17
CA ASP A 158 -9.82 19.47 17.95
C ASP A 158 -9.66 19.77 16.45
N ARG A 159 -10.69 20.36 15.87
CA ARG A 159 -10.70 20.74 14.45
C ARG A 159 -9.68 21.83 14.11
N LYS A 160 -9.39 22.74 15.05
CA LYS A 160 -8.48 23.85 14.80
C LYS A 160 -7.06 23.33 14.58
N ARG A 161 -6.61 22.42 15.46
CA ARG A 161 -5.32 21.74 15.29
C ARG A 161 -5.29 20.91 14.01
N TYR A 162 -6.36 20.16 13.70
CA TYR A 162 -6.43 19.44 12.42
C TYR A 162 -6.15 20.35 11.21
N PHE A 163 -6.80 21.51 11.13
CA PHE A 163 -6.57 22.45 10.02
C PHE A 163 -5.16 23.07 10.01
N GLN A 164 -4.53 23.24 11.18
CA GLN A 164 -3.14 23.68 11.26
C GLN A 164 -2.19 22.60 10.71
N TYR A 165 -2.32 21.35 11.15
CA TYR A 165 -1.54 20.23 10.62
C TYR A 165 -1.80 20.00 9.13
N LEU A 166 -3.06 20.13 8.69
CA LEU A 166 -3.38 20.04 7.26
C LEU A 166 -2.56 21.05 6.46
N ARG A 167 -2.60 22.34 6.85
CA ARG A 167 -1.95 23.43 6.11
C ARG A 167 -0.42 23.39 6.18
N PHE A 168 0.14 23.19 7.37
CA PHE A 168 1.57 23.38 7.60
C PHE A 168 2.38 22.08 7.57
N PHE A 169 1.72 20.92 7.55
CA PHE A 169 2.41 19.63 7.53
C PHE A 169 1.94 18.74 6.37
N ILE A 170 0.63 18.43 6.26
CA ILE A 170 0.13 17.51 5.23
C ILE A 170 0.26 18.09 3.83
N ILE A 171 -0.09 19.36 3.60
CA ILE A 171 0.01 19.98 2.27
C ILE A 171 1.47 20.09 1.80
N PRO A 172 2.44 20.58 2.62
CA PRO A 172 3.85 20.54 2.24
C PRO A 172 4.36 19.13 1.97
N LEU A 173 3.96 18.14 2.79
CA LEU A 173 4.34 16.74 2.56
C LEU A 173 3.79 16.23 1.22
N LEU A 174 2.51 16.52 0.92
CA LEU A 174 1.90 16.19 -0.36
C LEU A 174 2.64 16.83 -1.53
N PHE A 175 3.01 18.10 -1.42
CA PHE A 175 3.78 18.82 -2.43
C PHE A 175 5.08 18.08 -2.76
N ILE A 176 5.86 17.73 -1.73
CA ILE A 176 7.12 16.99 -1.88
C ILE A 176 6.87 15.62 -2.54
N THR A 177 5.84 14.91 -2.08
CA THR A 177 5.58 13.54 -2.55
C THR A 177 5.11 13.48 -4.00
N ILE A 178 4.40 14.51 -4.48
CA ILE A 178 4.09 14.69 -5.89
C ILE A 178 5.40 14.73 -6.70
N LEU A 179 6.38 15.53 -6.28
CA LEU A 179 7.68 15.64 -6.95
C LEU A 179 8.54 14.36 -6.86
N VAL A 180 8.31 13.52 -5.84
CA VAL A 180 8.95 12.20 -5.73
C VAL A 180 8.30 11.19 -6.68
N HIS A 181 6.96 11.19 -6.81
CA HIS A 181 6.25 10.24 -7.64
C HIS A 181 4.87 10.76 -8.07
N GLU A 182 4.61 10.75 -9.38
CA GLU A 182 3.42 11.34 -10.00
C GLU A 182 2.11 10.65 -9.61
N TYR A 183 2.15 9.37 -9.20
CA TYR A 183 0.92 8.67 -8.76
C TYR A 183 0.22 9.36 -7.58
N GLN A 184 0.95 10.15 -6.80
CA GLN A 184 0.38 10.93 -5.71
C GLN A 184 -0.77 11.83 -6.19
N VAL A 185 -0.70 12.34 -7.42
CA VAL A 185 -1.72 13.22 -8.02
C VAL A 185 -3.08 12.53 -8.05
N PHE A 186 -3.14 11.24 -8.42
CA PHE A 186 -4.39 10.48 -8.46
C PHE A 186 -5.01 10.26 -7.08
N SER A 187 -4.20 10.26 -6.01
CA SER A 187 -4.68 10.10 -4.63
C SER A 187 -5.12 11.42 -3.97
N LEU A 188 -4.89 12.59 -4.59
CA LEU A 188 -5.25 13.90 -4.01
C LEU A 188 -6.74 14.03 -3.72
N SER A 189 -7.59 13.46 -4.56
CA SER A 189 -9.04 13.39 -4.33
C SER A 189 -9.38 12.68 -3.03
N LEU A 190 -8.62 11.65 -2.66
CA LEU A 190 -8.83 10.90 -1.42
C LEU A 190 -8.30 11.63 -0.20
N HIS A 191 -7.18 12.35 -0.31
CA HIS A 191 -6.76 13.28 0.75
C HIS A 191 -7.84 14.35 0.98
N PHE A 192 -8.39 14.90 -0.08
CA PHE A 192 -9.51 15.85 0.02
C PHE A 192 -10.74 15.20 0.70
N LEU A 193 -11.09 13.96 0.36
CA LEU A 193 -12.16 13.20 1.01
C LEU A 193 -11.95 13.00 2.52
N ILE A 194 -10.73 12.72 2.98
CA ILE A 194 -10.39 12.68 4.41
C ILE A 194 -10.71 14.05 5.04
N SER A 195 -10.26 15.13 4.40
CA SER A 195 -10.48 16.49 4.88
C SER A 195 -11.96 16.88 4.97
N LEU A 196 -12.81 16.41 4.04
CA LEU A 196 -14.26 16.61 4.09
C LEU A 196 -14.90 16.05 5.36
N GLY A 197 -14.29 15.04 5.99
CA GLY A 197 -14.75 14.49 7.27
C GLY A 197 -14.70 15.46 8.44
N SER A 198 -13.92 16.54 8.33
CA SER A 198 -13.78 17.55 9.38
C SER A 198 -14.86 18.65 9.32
N ILE A 199 -15.67 18.65 8.24
CA ILE A 199 -16.61 19.72 7.92
C ILE A 199 -17.94 19.54 8.63
N LYS A 200 -18.46 20.63 9.20
CA LYS A 200 -19.86 20.72 9.69
C LYS A 200 -20.76 21.50 8.74
N GLU A 201 -20.24 22.54 8.11
CA GLU A 201 -21.02 23.48 7.29
C GLU A 201 -20.49 23.58 5.86
N LYS A 202 -21.39 23.84 4.89
CA LYS A 202 -21.03 23.94 3.46
C LYS A 202 -19.96 25.01 3.20
N LYS A 203 -19.98 26.12 3.94
CA LYS A 203 -19.01 27.23 3.79
C LYS A 203 -17.56 26.80 4.10
N GLU A 204 -17.36 25.82 4.98
CA GLU A 204 -16.02 25.31 5.33
C GLU A 204 -15.38 24.51 4.17
N ILE A 205 -16.16 24.04 3.19
CA ILE A 205 -15.63 23.35 2.00
C ILE A 205 -14.67 24.28 1.22
N ASN A 206 -15.04 25.55 1.05
CA ASN A 206 -14.20 26.54 0.37
C ASN A 206 -12.87 26.76 1.10
N LYS A 207 -12.86 26.65 2.43
CA LYS A 207 -11.63 26.75 3.24
C LYS A 207 -10.70 25.56 2.99
N ILE A 208 -11.24 24.36 2.84
CA ILE A 208 -10.44 23.18 2.49
C ILE A 208 -9.90 23.33 1.07
N PHE A 209 -10.72 23.71 0.09
CA PHE A 209 -10.23 23.97 -1.27
C PHE A 209 -9.04 24.94 -1.27
N LYS A 210 -9.14 26.07 -0.55
CA LYS A 210 -8.04 27.03 -0.43
C LYS A 210 -6.75 26.43 0.14
N ASN A 211 -6.83 25.47 1.07
CA ASN A 211 -5.64 24.80 1.59
C ASN A 211 -4.97 23.87 0.56
N TYR A 212 -5.72 23.33 -0.41
CA TYR A 212 -5.19 22.42 -1.44
C TYR A 212 -4.68 23.14 -2.69
N ILE A 213 -5.03 24.42 -2.91
CA ILE A 213 -4.54 25.24 -4.03
C ILE A 213 -3.02 25.17 -4.24
N PRO A 214 -2.16 25.21 -3.19
CA PRO A 214 -0.71 25.13 -3.37
C PRO A 214 -0.23 23.86 -4.10
N LEU A 215 -1.01 22.77 -4.08
CA LEU A 215 -0.67 21.52 -4.77
C LEU A 215 -0.86 21.60 -6.30
N VAL A 216 -1.49 22.65 -6.82
CA VAL A 216 -1.57 22.89 -8.27
C VAL A 216 -0.18 23.13 -8.87
N ILE A 217 0.71 23.79 -8.13
CA ILE A 217 2.08 24.10 -8.58
C ILE A 217 2.88 22.83 -8.94
N PRO A 218 3.06 21.83 -8.04
CA PRO A 218 3.84 20.63 -8.35
C PRO A 218 3.14 19.74 -9.39
N VAL A 219 1.80 19.77 -9.46
CA VAL A 219 1.05 19.08 -10.53
C VAL A 219 1.40 19.69 -11.89
N ILE A 220 1.39 21.02 -12.00
CA ILE A 220 1.79 21.73 -13.21
C ILE A 220 3.23 21.39 -13.59
N PHE A 221 4.17 21.37 -12.63
CA PHE A 221 5.56 21.00 -12.92
C PHE A 221 5.69 19.60 -13.50
N ILE A 222 4.98 18.60 -12.97
CA ILE A 222 5.04 17.23 -13.53
C ILE A 222 4.48 17.15 -14.94
N LEU A 223 3.44 17.94 -15.24
CA LEU A 223 2.83 17.96 -16.57
C LEU A 223 3.73 18.64 -17.61
N PHE A 224 4.39 19.74 -17.25
CA PHE A 224 5.31 20.44 -18.17
C PHE A 224 6.64 19.72 -18.33
N PHE A 225 7.17 19.09 -17.27
CA PHE A 225 8.46 18.44 -17.27
C PHE A 225 8.34 16.91 -17.31
N PHE A 226 7.62 16.41 -18.30
CA PHE A 226 7.37 14.97 -18.45
C PHE A 226 8.64 14.16 -18.80
N GLY A 227 9.68 14.82 -19.29
CA GLY A 227 10.92 14.21 -19.81
C GLY A 227 10.93 14.17 -21.35
N ASN A 228 12.12 14.18 -21.93
CA ASN A 228 12.34 13.97 -23.36
C ASN A 228 13.56 13.06 -23.60
N GLN A 229 13.75 12.61 -24.85
CA GLN A 229 14.80 11.65 -25.19
C GLN A 229 16.21 12.19 -24.87
N LEU A 230 16.48 13.46 -25.17
CA LEU A 230 17.77 14.09 -24.86
C LEU A 230 18.07 14.08 -23.35
N GLN A 231 17.07 14.38 -22.52
CA GLN A 231 17.21 14.30 -21.07
C GLN A 231 17.45 12.87 -20.59
N PHE A 232 16.77 11.89 -21.19
CA PHE A 232 16.98 10.47 -20.88
C PHE A 232 18.41 10.02 -21.23
N ASP A 233 18.91 10.37 -22.42
CA ASP A 233 20.24 9.98 -22.88
C ASP A 233 21.33 10.58 -21.97
N ASN A 234 21.23 11.89 -21.70
CA ASN A 234 22.16 12.60 -20.81
C ASN A 234 22.13 12.02 -19.38
N LEU A 235 20.93 11.75 -18.84
CA LEU A 235 20.80 11.19 -17.50
C LEU A 235 21.36 9.76 -17.45
N SER A 236 21.11 8.95 -18.48
CA SER A 236 21.63 7.58 -18.58
C SER A 236 23.15 7.57 -18.59
N GLU A 237 23.79 8.51 -19.29
CA GLU A 237 25.25 8.66 -19.27
C GLU A 237 25.77 9.03 -17.86
N ILE A 238 25.14 10.00 -17.19
CA ILE A 238 25.50 10.41 -15.82
C ILE A 238 25.37 9.22 -14.84
N LEU A 239 24.31 8.43 -14.97
CA LEU A 239 24.01 7.32 -14.07
C LEU A 239 24.85 6.07 -14.31
N LYS A 240 25.65 6.01 -15.38
CA LYS A 240 26.69 4.97 -15.53
C LYS A 240 27.63 4.92 -14.33
N LYS A 241 27.80 6.04 -13.60
CA LYS A 241 28.52 6.11 -12.32
C LYS A 241 28.07 5.02 -11.32
N PHE A 242 26.79 4.66 -11.33
CA PHE A 242 26.19 3.70 -10.40
C PHE A 242 25.86 2.36 -11.05
N ASP A 243 26.27 2.12 -12.30
CA ASP A 243 25.92 0.92 -13.08
C ASP A 243 24.40 0.70 -13.18
N VAL A 244 23.65 1.80 -13.37
CA VAL A 244 22.19 1.82 -13.38
C VAL A 244 21.66 1.97 -14.82
N GLU A 245 20.74 1.08 -15.19
CA GLU A 245 20.00 1.14 -16.45
C GLU A 245 18.61 1.74 -16.24
N LEU A 246 18.35 2.89 -16.87
CA LEU A 246 17.06 3.57 -16.78
C LEU A 246 16.02 2.97 -17.72
N ASN A 247 14.75 3.05 -17.32
CA ASN A 247 13.65 2.64 -18.16
C ASN A 247 13.46 3.61 -19.36
N PRO A 248 13.44 3.12 -20.61
CA PRO A 248 13.24 3.95 -21.80
C PRO A 248 11.96 4.80 -21.78
N TYR A 249 10.92 4.40 -21.05
CA TYR A 249 9.68 5.19 -20.92
C TYR A 249 9.89 6.57 -20.25
N LEU A 250 11.06 6.81 -19.63
CA LEU A 250 11.44 8.13 -19.13
C LEU A 250 11.72 9.14 -20.27
N GLY A 251 12.19 8.68 -21.43
CA GLY A 251 12.46 9.50 -22.63
C GLY A 251 11.22 10.11 -23.29
N GLY A 252 10.04 9.78 -22.78
CA GLY A 252 8.76 10.36 -23.20
C GLY A 252 8.02 9.54 -24.25
N GLY A 253 6.71 9.75 -24.32
CA GLY A 253 5.85 9.16 -25.35
C GLY A 253 4.55 8.56 -24.81
N ILE A 254 3.47 9.34 -24.85
CA ILE A 254 2.12 8.85 -24.55
C ILE A 254 1.76 7.63 -25.43
N TYR A 255 2.27 7.60 -26.66
CA TYR A 255 2.11 6.49 -27.60
C TYR A 255 2.68 5.16 -27.09
N HIS A 256 3.71 5.16 -26.24
CA HIS A 256 4.20 3.95 -25.60
C HIS A 256 3.20 3.40 -24.56
N TYR A 257 2.53 4.26 -23.79
CA TYR A 257 1.47 3.85 -22.87
C TYR A 257 0.23 3.35 -23.62
N ILE A 258 -0.15 3.99 -24.73
CA ILE A 258 -1.26 3.56 -25.58
C ILE A 258 -0.93 2.20 -26.25
N GLY A 259 0.25 2.09 -26.87
CA GLY A 259 0.70 0.85 -27.50
C GLY A 259 0.81 -0.29 -26.49
N GLY A 260 1.29 0.02 -25.29
CA GLY A 260 1.16 -0.84 -24.12
C GLY A 260 -0.30 -1.26 -23.95
N PHE A 261 -1.19 -0.33 -23.58
CA PHE A 261 -2.59 -0.63 -23.28
C PHE A 261 -3.21 -1.61 -24.29
N TYR A 262 -3.02 -1.37 -25.59
CA TYR A 262 -3.52 -2.27 -26.63
C TYR A 262 -2.89 -3.66 -26.57
N LYS A 263 -1.57 -3.73 -26.52
CA LYS A 263 -0.81 -5.00 -26.43
C LYS A 263 -1.24 -5.83 -25.21
N TRP A 264 -1.48 -5.15 -24.09
CA TRP A 264 -1.81 -5.77 -22.81
C TRP A 264 -3.25 -6.26 -22.76
N HIS A 265 -4.22 -5.43 -23.13
CA HIS A 265 -5.64 -5.75 -22.95
C HIS A 265 -6.22 -6.60 -24.08
N PHE A 266 -5.61 -6.59 -25.27
CA PHE A 266 -6.19 -7.23 -26.44
C PHE A 266 -5.31 -8.29 -27.12
N PHE A 267 -3.97 -8.22 -27.00
CA PHE A 267 -3.09 -9.17 -27.71
C PHE A 267 -2.61 -10.33 -26.84
N TYR A 268 -2.22 -10.08 -25.59
CA TYR A 268 -1.67 -11.14 -24.71
C TYR A 268 -2.64 -11.62 -23.62
N PHE A 269 -3.88 -11.12 -23.62
CA PHE A 269 -4.83 -11.37 -22.54
C PHE A 269 -5.53 -12.73 -22.73
N SER A 270 -5.10 -13.75 -21.97
CA SER A 270 -5.75 -15.08 -22.01
C SER A 270 -6.95 -15.18 -21.06
N TYR A 271 -7.77 -16.22 -21.24
CA TYR A 271 -8.88 -16.50 -20.30
C TYR A 271 -8.39 -16.77 -18.87
N ARG A 272 -7.25 -17.47 -18.71
CA ARG A 272 -6.68 -17.73 -17.39
C ARG A 272 -6.24 -16.43 -16.71
N ASP A 273 -5.63 -15.53 -17.47
CA ASP A 273 -5.22 -14.22 -16.98
C ASP A 273 -6.43 -13.39 -16.54
N PHE A 274 -7.53 -13.42 -17.29
CA PHE A 274 -8.78 -12.77 -16.89
C PHE A 274 -9.31 -13.30 -15.56
N VAL A 275 -9.37 -14.62 -15.40
CA VAL A 275 -9.86 -15.26 -14.18
C VAL A 275 -8.97 -14.87 -12.99
N ASN A 276 -7.64 -14.89 -13.16
CA ASN A 276 -6.70 -14.48 -12.11
C ASN A 276 -6.86 -13.00 -11.72
N LEU A 277 -6.98 -12.11 -12.71
CA LEU A 277 -7.18 -10.67 -12.45
C LEU A 277 -8.54 -10.43 -11.76
N PHE A 278 -9.59 -11.12 -12.20
CA PHE A 278 -10.93 -11.02 -11.62
C PHE A 278 -10.96 -11.52 -10.18
N LEU A 279 -10.36 -12.69 -9.90
CA LEU A 279 -10.22 -13.21 -8.54
C LEU A 279 -9.35 -12.27 -7.68
N SER A 280 -8.27 -11.73 -8.23
CA SER A 280 -7.43 -10.73 -7.54
C SER A 280 -8.24 -9.50 -7.17
N PHE A 281 -9.08 -8.98 -8.07
CA PHE A 281 -9.97 -7.85 -7.78
C PHE A 281 -10.99 -8.18 -6.68
N ILE A 282 -11.59 -9.38 -6.73
CA ILE A 282 -12.54 -9.84 -5.71
C ILE A 282 -11.85 -9.89 -4.35
N LEU A 283 -10.72 -10.59 -4.29
CA LEU A 283 -10.00 -10.86 -3.05
C LEU A 283 -9.38 -9.60 -2.46
N SER A 284 -8.90 -8.67 -3.28
CA SER A 284 -8.24 -7.44 -2.81
C SER A 284 -9.18 -6.27 -2.53
N VAL A 285 -10.19 -6.01 -3.37
CA VAL A 285 -10.99 -4.76 -3.31
C VAL A 285 -12.44 -5.07 -2.93
N LEU A 286 -13.07 -6.03 -3.62
CA LEU A 286 -14.50 -6.27 -3.45
C LEU A 286 -14.85 -6.76 -2.05
N ILE A 287 -14.03 -7.65 -1.46
CA ILE A 287 -14.23 -8.12 -0.08
C ILE A 287 -14.29 -6.95 0.90
N PHE A 288 -13.36 -6.00 0.82
CA PHE A 288 -13.36 -4.85 1.72
C PHE A 288 -14.52 -3.90 1.44
N TYR A 289 -14.82 -3.64 0.16
CA TYR A 289 -15.95 -2.82 -0.20
C TYR A 289 -17.25 -3.39 0.37
N MET A 290 -17.52 -4.68 0.14
CA MET A 290 -18.72 -5.35 0.63
C MET A 290 -18.77 -5.40 2.16
N LEU A 291 -17.65 -5.74 2.81
CA LEU A 291 -17.55 -5.79 4.26
C LEU A 291 -17.89 -4.44 4.89
N PHE A 292 -17.23 -3.37 4.47
CA PHE A 292 -17.44 -2.06 5.07
C PHE A 292 -18.74 -1.39 4.64
N ASN A 293 -19.22 -1.65 3.41
CA ASN A 293 -20.53 -1.19 2.98
C ASN A 293 -21.65 -1.83 3.83
N TYR A 294 -21.55 -3.13 4.11
CA TYR A 294 -22.47 -3.81 5.03
C TYR A 294 -22.43 -3.17 6.44
N LEU A 295 -21.24 -2.82 6.94
CA LEU A 295 -21.11 -2.13 8.24
C LEU A 295 -21.71 -0.71 8.22
N LEU A 296 -21.64 0.02 7.09
CA LEU A 296 -22.29 1.32 6.90
C LEU A 296 -23.82 1.17 6.92
N GLU A 297 -24.37 0.21 6.17
CA GLU A 297 -25.81 -0.06 6.10
C GLU A 297 -26.39 -0.42 7.48
N LYS A 298 -25.67 -1.25 8.26
CA LYS A 298 -26.05 -1.60 9.64
C LYS A 298 -25.80 -0.46 10.65
N LYS A 299 -25.30 0.69 10.20
CA LYS A 299 -24.95 1.84 11.05
C LYS A 299 -23.98 1.45 12.17
N ILE A 300 -23.06 0.52 11.86
CA ILE A 300 -21.94 0.13 12.73
C ILE A 300 -20.78 1.08 12.49
N VAL A 301 -20.51 1.38 11.22
CA VAL A 301 -19.59 2.44 10.80
C VAL A 301 -20.41 3.64 10.33
N PHE A 302 -19.92 4.85 10.58
CA PHE A 302 -20.60 6.08 10.18
C PHE A 302 -19.62 7.16 9.74
N PHE A 303 -20.03 7.90 8.70
CA PHE A 303 -19.29 9.05 8.20
C PHE A 303 -19.15 10.12 9.27
N SER A 304 -17.99 10.77 9.33
CA SER A 304 -17.76 11.91 10.23
C SER A 304 -18.50 13.16 9.74
N SER A 305 -18.74 13.26 8.43
CA SER A 305 -19.51 14.34 7.81
C SER A 305 -20.41 13.84 6.69
N LYS A 306 -21.56 14.49 6.48
CA LYS A 306 -22.48 14.19 5.37
C LYS A 306 -21.81 14.32 3.99
N TYR A 307 -20.78 15.15 3.88
CA TYR A 307 -20.05 15.38 2.62
C TYR A 307 -19.17 14.19 2.21
N GLN A 308 -18.90 13.24 3.12
CA GLN A 308 -18.19 12.00 2.80
C GLN A 308 -19.11 10.91 2.24
N SER A 309 -20.44 11.06 2.30
CA SER A 309 -21.39 10.04 1.83
C SER A 309 -21.20 9.65 0.36
N LYS A 310 -20.74 10.60 -0.46
CA LYS A 310 -20.44 10.44 -1.88
C LYS A 310 -18.98 10.00 -2.14
N TYR A 311 -18.38 9.23 -1.22
CA TYR A 311 -16.95 8.88 -1.25
C TYR A 311 -16.50 8.19 -2.55
N LEU A 312 -17.34 7.38 -3.19
CA LEU A 312 -17.00 6.64 -4.40
C LEU A 312 -16.56 7.56 -5.56
N PHE A 313 -17.12 8.76 -5.66
CA PHE A 313 -16.68 9.72 -6.70
C PHE A 313 -15.22 10.17 -6.52
N PHE A 314 -14.71 10.19 -5.28
CA PHE A 314 -13.33 10.55 -5.01
C PHE A 314 -12.35 9.42 -5.33
N PHE A 315 -12.82 8.19 -5.50
CA PHE A 315 -11.99 7.05 -5.92
C PHE A 315 -11.80 6.98 -7.45
N ILE A 316 -12.61 7.69 -8.24
CA ILE A 316 -12.52 7.68 -9.71
C ILE A 316 -11.09 7.98 -10.22
N PRO A 317 -10.39 9.03 -9.74
CA PRO A 317 -9.03 9.31 -10.20
C PRO A 317 -8.03 8.18 -9.92
N VAL A 318 -8.23 7.42 -8.83
CA VAL A 318 -7.36 6.30 -8.44
C VAL A 318 -7.55 5.08 -9.34
N ILE A 319 -8.69 4.97 -10.02
CA ILE A 319 -8.96 3.89 -10.98
C ILE A 319 -8.25 4.14 -12.32
N ILE A 320 -7.87 5.39 -12.63
CA ILE A 320 -7.22 5.72 -13.90
C ILE A 320 -5.91 4.94 -14.12
N PRO A 321 -4.95 4.88 -13.17
CA PRO A 321 -3.76 4.04 -13.30
C PRO A 321 -4.05 2.55 -13.52
N PHE A 322 -5.10 2.02 -12.91
CA PHE A 322 -5.50 0.62 -13.09
C PHE A 322 -5.88 0.31 -14.55
N LEU A 323 -6.46 1.28 -15.27
CA LEU A 323 -6.81 1.14 -16.68
C LEU A 323 -5.61 1.38 -17.62
N LEU A 324 -4.69 2.26 -17.25
CA LEU A 324 -3.61 2.71 -18.14
C LEU A 324 -2.31 1.90 -18.03
N THR A 325 -2.13 1.15 -16.93
CA THR A 325 -0.88 0.44 -16.66
C THR A 325 -1.10 -1.06 -16.51
N SER A 326 -0.05 -1.82 -16.81
CA SER A 326 -0.03 -3.28 -16.74
C SER A 326 0.16 -3.86 -15.34
N ASP A 327 0.62 -3.03 -14.38
CA ASP A 327 0.87 -3.45 -13.00
C ASP A 327 -0.44 -3.52 -12.20
N HIS A 328 -1.37 -4.36 -12.66
CA HIS A 328 -2.73 -4.41 -12.10
C HIS A 328 -2.72 -4.77 -10.61
N GLY A 329 -1.88 -5.70 -10.17
CA GLY A 329 -1.78 -6.08 -8.75
C GLY A 329 -1.26 -4.95 -7.86
N ARG A 330 -0.26 -4.20 -8.32
CA ARG A 330 0.21 -2.96 -7.66
C ARG A 330 -0.92 -1.94 -7.51
N ASN A 331 -1.72 -1.73 -8.56
CA ASN A 331 -2.85 -0.80 -8.53
C ASN A 331 -4.02 -1.29 -7.64
N LEU A 332 -4.30 -2.59 -7.64
CA LEU A 332 -5.26 -3.21 -6.72
C LEU A 332 -4.81 -3.07 -5.25
N SER A 333 -3.50 -3.20 -5.00
CA SER A 333 -2.94 -2.91 -3.68
C SER A 333 -3.17 -1.46 -3.27
N PHE A 334 -2.93 -0.48 -4.17
CA PHE A 334 -3.26 0.92 -3.88
C PHE A 334 -4.74 1.13 -3.58
N LEU A 335 -5.61 0.66 -4.47
CA LEU A 335 -7.05 0.85 -4.34
C LEU A 335 -7.58 0.26 -3.03
N SER A 336 -7.18 -0.98 -2.71
CA SER A 336 -7.55 -1.64 -1.46
C SER A 336 -6.98 -0.91 -0.23
N PHE A 337 -5.73 -0.49 -0.27
CA PHE A 337 -5.09 0.24 0.83
C PHE A 337 -5.78 1.57 1.14
N TYR A 338 -6.11 2.34 0.11
CA TYR A 338 -6.84 3.58 0.26
C TYR A 338 -8.26 3.35 0.78
N LEU A 339 -8.97 2.37 0.22
CA LEU A 339 -10.34 2.02 0.60
C LEU A 339 -10.41 1.62 2.08
N VAL A 340 -9.55 0.70 2.49
CA VAL A 340 -9.47 0.19 3.86
C VAL A 340 -9.06 1.31 4.82
N THR A 341 -8.01 2.07 4.50
CA THR A 341 -7.58 3.19 5.36
C THR A 341 -8.67 4.25 5.52
N PHE A 342 -9.42 4.57 4.46
CA PHE A 342 -10.57 5.47 4.53
C PHE A 342 -11.67 4.93 5.45
N PHE A 343 -12.06 3.66 5.32
CA PHE A 343 -13.07 3.09 6.22
C PHE A 343 -12.60 2.99 7.67
N ILE A 344 -11.31 2.74 7.88
CA ILE A 344 -10.75 2.63 9.22
C ILE A 344 -10.78 3.96 9.97
N ILE A 345 -10.68 5.11 9.31
CA ILE A 345 -10.78 6.41 10.00
C ILE A 345 -12.22 6.80 10.38
N LEU A 346 -13.23 6.17 9.77
CA LEU A 346 -14.63 6.46 10.08
C LEU A 346 -15.01 6.07 11.51
N ASN A 347 -16.09 6.64 12.02
CA ASN A 347 -16.50 6.40 13.38
C ASN A 347 -17.08 4.99 13.52
N LEU A 348 -16.71 4.28 14.59
CA LEU A 348 -17.13 2.90 14.84
C LEU A 348 -18.01 2.80 16.09
N ASN A 349 -19.17 2.16 15.97
CA ASN A 349 -20.02 1.77 17.09
C ASN A 349 -19.64 0.35 17.56
N THR A 350 -18.76 0.29 18.54
CA THR A 350 -18.23 -0.98 19.07
C THR A 350 -19.32 -1.89 19.63
N LYS A 351 -20.34 -1.33 20.30
CA LYS A 351 -21.46 -2.11 20.88
C LYS A 351 -22.32 -2.79 19.80
N LYS A 352 -22.58 -2.10 18.69
CA LYS A 352 -23.30 -2.74 17.57
C LYS A 352 -22.45 -3.79 16.88
N LEU A 353 -21.15 -3.54 16.75
CA LEU A 353 -20.21 -4.50 16.19
C LEU A 353 -20.15 -5.77 17.05
N THR A 354 -20.03 -5.65 18.38
CA THR A 354 -20.05 -6.82 19.29
C THR A 354 -21.35 -7.61 19.13
N ASN A 355 -22.50 -6.94 19.14
CA ASN A 355 -23.78 -7.62 19.00
C ASN A 355 -23.90 -8.38 17.67
N LEU A 356 -23.39 -7.81 16.57
CA LEU A 356 -23.35 -8.49 15.27
C LEU A 356 -22.49 -9.76 15.32
N ILE A 357 -21.30 -9.67 15.93
CA ILE A 357 -20.39 -10.81 16.06
C ILE A 357 -21.00 -11.89 16.95
N ASP A 358 -21.63 -11.51 18.06
CA ASP A 358 -22.30 -12.44 18.97
C ASP A 358 -23.41 -13.20 18.24
N LEU A 359 -24.21 -12.52 17.40
CA LEU A 359 -25.23 -13.14 16.57
C LEU A 359 -24.63 -14.14 15.57
N ILE A 360 -23.53 -13.79 14.89
CA ILE A 360 -22.84 -14.69 13.97
C ILE A 360 -22.25 -15.89 14.72
N SER A 361 -21.71 -15.67 15.92
CA SER A 361 -21.04 -16.71 16.71
C SER A 361 -21.99 -17.76 17.28
N LYS A 362 -23.28 -17.42 17.46
CA LYS A 362 -24.33 -18.35 17.88
C LYS A 362 -24.68 -19.39 16.82
N ASP A 363 -24.46 -19.06 15.55
CA ASP A 363 -24.67 -19.98 14.44
C ASP A 363 -23.38 -20.74 14.14
N HIS A 364 -23.32 -22.00 14.60
CA HIS A 364 -22.13 -22.84 14.46
C HIS A 364 -21.70 -23.01 13.00
N LEU A 365 -22.64 -23.23 12.08
CA LEU A 365 -22.33 -23.42 10.67
C LEU A 365 -21.68 -22.16 10.08
N LYS A 366 -22.27 -20.98 10.32
CA LYS A 366 -21.70 -19.71 9.87
C LYS A 366 -20.31 -19.47 10.47
N LYS A 367 -20.13 -19.78 11.75
CA LYS A 367 -18.84 -19.63 12.43
C LYS A 367 -17.75 -20.50 11.80
N TYR A 368 -18.03 -21.78 11.50
CA TYR A 368 -17.06 -22.66 10.85
C TYR A 368 -16.75 -22.22 9.42
N MET A 369 -17.78 -21.86 8.64
CA MET A 369 -17.59 -21.35 7.28
C MET A 369 -16.71 -20.09 7.25
N LEU A 370 -16.89 -19.18 8.19
CA LEU A 370 -16.06 -17.98 8.31
C LEU A 370 -14.61 -18.30 8.70
N PHE A 371 -14.40 -19.27 9.60
CA PHE A 371 -13.05 -19.69 9.96
C PHE A 371 -12.32 -20.31 8.76
N VAL A 372 -12.99 -21.20 8.04
CA VAL A 372 -12.48 -21.79 6.79
C VAL A 372 -12.16 -20.69 5.79
N PHE A 373 -13.09 -19.75 5.57
CA PHE A 373 -12.86 -18.62 4.67
C PHE A 373 -11.62 -17.80 5.06
N ILE A 374 -11.45 -17.44 6.34
CA ILE A 374 -10.27 -16.68 6.80
C ILE A 374 -9.00 -17.48 6.57
N PHE A 375 -9.02 -18.79 6.83
CA PHE A 375 -7.86 -19.65 6.58
C PHE A 375 -7.47 -19.61 5.10
N PHE A 376 -8.40 -19.83 4.19
CA PHE A 376 -8.13 -19.72 2.74
C PHE A 376 -7.68 -18.30 2.35
N TYR A 377 -8.36 -17.29 2.85
CA TYR A 377 -8.06 -15.89 2.53
C TYR A 377 -6.67 -15.44 3.01
N VAL A 378 -6.20 -15.91 4.16
CA VAL A 378 -4.88 -15.52 4.67
C VAL A 378 -3.78 -16.37 4.06
N PHE A 379 -4.00 -17.68 3.92
CA PHE A 379 -2.93 -18.62 3.64
C PHE A 379 -2.88 -19.10 2.19
N MET A 380 -3.95 -19.00 1.40
CA MET A 380 -4.01 -19.69 0.10
C MET A 380 -3.81 -18.78 -1.12
N TRP A 381 -3.80 -17.45 -0.98
CA TRP A 381 -3.56 -16.56 -2.12
C TRP A 381 -2.46 -15.53 -1.83
N LYS A 382 -1.89 -14.99 -2.91
CA LYS A 382 -1.02 -13.81 -2.91
C LYS A 382 -1.52 -12.81 -3.96
N LEU A 383 -1.14 -11.55 -3.77
CA LEU A 383 -1.25 -10.53 -4.81
C LEU A 383 0.16 -10.20 -5.29
N ASP A 384 0.52 -10.69 -6.47
CA ASP A 384 1.75 -10.30 -7.15
C ASP A 384 1.59 -8.95 -7.89
N GLN A 385 2.67 -8.41 -8.44
CA GLN A 385 2.66 -7.11 -9.13
C GLN A 385 1.63 -7.03 -10.26
N LEU A 386 1.45 -8.15 -10.98
CA LEU A 386 0.68 -8.23 -12.20
C LEU A 386 -0.72 -8.85 -11.98
N ALA A 387 -1.08 -9.22 -10.75
CA ALA A 387 -2.35 -9.86 -10.39
C ALA A 387 -2.62 -11.19 -11.12
N GLY A 388 -1.59 -12.05 -11.19
CA GLY A 388 -1.64 -13.36 -11.85
C GLY A 388 -1.67 -13.26 -13.38
N PHE A 389 -1.24 -12.12 -13.91
CA PHE A 389 -1.02 -11.92 -15.34
C PHE A 389 0.40 -12.37 -15.68
N GLY A 390 0.50 -13.43 -16.47
CA GLY A 390 1.77 -13.99 -16.92
C GLY A 390 2.24 -13.32 -18.19
N LEU A 391 3.20 -12.38 -18.12
CA LEU A 391 3.80 -11.82 -19.33
C LEU A 391 4.25 -12.95 -20.25
N GLN A 392 3.79 -12.92 -21.51
CA GLN A 392 4.20 -13.87 -22.54
C GLN A 392 3.85 -15.35 -22.24
N GLY A 393 2.76 -15.60 -21.51
CA GLY A 393 2.28 -16.98 -21.26
C GLY A 393 3.04 -17.74 -20.17
N LYS A 394 3.88 -17.05 -19.38
CA LYS A 394 4.47 -17.65 -18.18
C LYS A 394 3.36 -17.92 -17.16
N PRO A 395 3.22 -19.14 -16.61
CA PRO A 395 2.21 -19.40 -15.60
C PRO A 395 2.47 -18.52 -14.37
N ASN A 396 1.53 -17.63 -14.06
CA ASN A 396 1.59 -16.79 -12.87
C ASN A 396 0.25 -16.93 -12.14
N ASP A 397 0.19 -17.86 -11.19
CA ASP A 397 -1.03 -18.17 -10.47
C ASP A 397 -1.04 -17.52 -9.09
N ILE A 398 -2.17 -16.93 -8.70
CA ILE A 398 -2.34 -16.26 -7.42
C ILE A 398 -2.33 -17.26 -6.24
N PHE A 399 -2.55 -18.56 -6.50
CA PHE A 399 -2.55 -19.61 -5.46
C PHE A 399 -1.19 -20.32 -5.28
N GLN A 400 -0.19 -20.07 -6.13
CA GLN A 400 1.08 -20.83 -6.12
C GLN A 400 2.18 -20.29 -5.20
N SER A 401 2.07 -19.06 -4.68
CA SER A 401 3.09 -18.50 -3.76
C SER A 401 2.49 -17.70 -2.61
N SER A 402 1.50 -18.30 -1.96
CA SER A 402 0.83 -17.74 -0.78
C SER A 402 1.67 -17.89 0.50
N LEU A 403 1.19 -17.34 1.62
CA LEU A 403 1.78 -17.56 2.96
C LEU A 403 1.95 -19.06 3.28
N PHE A 404 1.06 -19.92 2.79
CA PHE A 404 1.18 -21.36 2.95
C PHE A 404 2.36 -21.95 2.17
N ALA A 405 2.63 -21.44 0.96
CA ALA A 405 3.81 -21.85 0.22
C ALA A 405 5.10 -21.45 0.94
N GLU A 406 5.14 -20.26 1.55
CA GLU A 406 6.28 -19.83 2.38
C GLU A 406 6.41 -20.69 3.64
N PHE A 407 5.29 -21.05 4.28
CA PHE A 407 5.30 -22.00 5.39
C PHE A 407 5.84 -23.36 4.97
N ILE A 408 5.42 -23.91 3.82
CA ILE A 408 5.94 -25.17 3.28
C ILE A 408 7.45 -25.06 3.02
N LYS A 409 7.92 -23.97 2.42
CA LYS A 409 9.37 -23.75 2.19
C LYS A 409 10.14 -23.76 3.52
N PHE A 410 9.61 -23.09 4.54
CA PHE A 410 10.21 -23.10 5.88
C PHE A 410 10.26 -24.50 6.48
N ILE A 411 9.17 -25.29 6.38
CA ILE A 411 9.16 -26.68 6.86
C ILE A 411 10.16 -27.55 6.10
N LYS A 412 10.26 -27.41 4.76
CA LYS A 412 11.27 -28.11 3.95
C LYS A 412 12.70 -27.74 4.34
N PHE A 413 12.94 -26.45 4.60
CA PHE A 413 14.24 -25.99 5.09
C PHE A 413 14.57 -26.59 6.46
N LEU A 414 13.61 -26.57 7.39
CA LEU A 414 13.79 -27.11 8.74
C LEU A 414 14.01 -28.62 8.72
N TYR A 415 13.31 -29.33 7.84
CA TYR A 415 13.52 -30.75 7.56
C TYR A 415 14.96 -31.01 7.12
N ASN A 416 15.42 -30.34 6.06
CA ASN A 416 16.78 -30.49 5.54
C ASN A 416 17.85 -30.11 6.58
N TYR A 417 17.58 -29.09 7.40
CA TYR A 417 18.49 -28.68 8.47
C TYR A 417 18.62 -29.76 9.57
N ILE A 418 17.49 -30.35 9.99
CA ILE A 418 17.49 -31.43 10.98
C ILE A 418 18.18 -32.67 10.42
N ASP A 419 17.87 -33.04 9.17
CA ASP A 419 18.47 -34.15 8.45
C ASP A 419 19.99 -34.03 8.39
N MET A 420 20.50 -32.86 8.00
CA MET A 420 21.94 -32.63 7.87
C MET A 420 22.70 -32.44 9.19
N ASN A 421 22.05 -31.95 10.26
CA ASN A 421 22.78 -31.47 11.46
C ASN A 421 22.39 -32.15 12.76
N VAL A 422 21.25 -32.86 12.83
CA VAL A 422 20.71 -33.37 14.09
C VAL A 422 20.49 -34.88 14.03
N LEU A 423 19.77 -35.38 13.03
CA LEU A 423 19.44 -36.79 12.88
C LEU A 423 18.95 -37.09 11.46
N ASP A 424 19.36 -38.23 10.90
CA ASP A 424 18.94 -38.68 9.57
C ASP A 424 17.41 -38.90 9.53
N LEU A 425 16.76 -38.19 8.63
CA LEU A 425 15.32 -38.26 8.38
C LEU A 425 15.04 -39.10 7.11
N PRO A 426 13.88 -39.76 7.01
CA PRO A 426 13.57 -40.65 5.87
C PRO A 426 13.49 -39.88 4.54
N GLU A 427 14.25 -40.29 3.51
CA GLU A 427 14.28 -39.61 2.21
C GLU A 427 12.88 -39.25 1.67
N ILE A 428 12.67 -37.96 1.39
CA ILE A 428 11.47 -37.48 0.71
C ILE A 428 11.80 -37.36 -0.78
N ASN A 429 11.33 -38.32 -1.59
CA ASN A 429 11.32 -38.20 -3.04
C ASN A 429 10.32 -37.10 -3.43
N LEU A 430 10.83 -35.88 -3.69
CA LEU A 430 10.06 -34.69 -4.07
C LEU A 430 9.85 -34.57 -5.58
#